data_AF-H0GNY6-F1
#
_entry.id   AF-H0GNY6-F1
#
_cell.length_a   1.000
_cell.length_b   1.000
_cell.length_c   1.000
_cell.angle_alpha   90.00
_cell.angle_beta   90.00
_cell.angle_gamma   90.00
#
_symmetry.space_group_name_H-M   'P 1'
#
loop_
_entity.id
_entity.type
_entity.pdbx_description
1 polymer ?
#
loop_
_entity_poly.entity_id
_entity_poly.type
_entity_poly.pdbx_seq_one_letter_code
_entity_poly.pdbx_strand_id
1 'polypeptide(L)'
;MGVIEGMQITEAEKYADKHGEGSFRNFGEKSDDFVARLTGCVEEEVAEASNEGVKNLALVSHGGAIRMILQWLKYENHQAHKIIVFNTSVTIVDYVKDSKQFIVRRVGNTQHLGDGEFVVSDLRLR
;
A
#
# COMPACT_ATOMS: atom_id res chain seq x y z
N MET A 1 -6.24 9.63 7.76
CA MET A 1 -7.66 9.32 7.49
C MET A 1 -8.55 10.48 7.96
N GLY A 2 -8.20 11.75 7.66
CA GLY A 2 -9.02 12.92 8.00
C GLY A 2 -9.65 12.89 9.40
N VAL A 3 -10.92 13.30 9.50
CA VAL A 3 -11.63 13.42 10.79
C VAL A 3 -11.94 12.08 11.45
N ILE A 4 -11.89 10.98 10.70
CA ILE A 4 -12.23 9.63 11.20
C ILE A 4 -11.01 8.90 11.77
N GLU A 5 -9.83 9.52 11.73
CA GLU A 5 -8.60 8.93 12.22
C GLU A 5 -8.67 8.70 13.74
N GLY A 6 -8.31 7.49 14.17
CA GLY A 6 -8.38 7.07 15.58
C GLY A 6 -9.76 6.59 16.04
N MET A 7 -10.82 6.71 15.23
CA MET A 7 -12.13 6.13 15.54
C MET A 7 -12.10 4.60 15.41
N GLN A 8 -12.91 3.89 16.21
CA GLN A 8 -13.19 2.49 15.91
C GLN A 8 -13.94 2.40 14.57
N ILE A 9 -13.76 1.31 13.81
CA ILE A 9 -14.40 1.14 12.49
C ILE A 9 -15.91 1.38 12.57
N THR A 10 -16.56 0.81 13.58
CA THR A 10 -18.00 0.97 13.80
C THR A 10 -18.42 2.41 14.11
N GLU A 11 -17.53 3.21 14.69
CA GLU A 11 -17.77 4.64 14.93
C GLU A 11 -17.56 5.45 13.65
N ALA A 12 -16.53 5.12 12.87
CA ALA A 12 -16.26 5.74 11.58
C ALA A 12 -17.40 5.48 10.58
N GLU A 13 -17.95 4.26 10.55
CA GLU A 13 -19.15 3.91 9.76
C GLU A 13 -20.36 4.76 10.16
N LYS A 14 -20.68 4.81 11.46
CA LYS A 14 -21.77 5.66 11.97
C LYS A 14 -21.54 7.15 11.68
N TYR A 15 -20.30 7.59 11.74
CA TYR A 15 -19.93 8.97 11.42
C TYR A 15 -20.22 9.26 9.94
N ALA A 16 -19.86 8.36 9.03
CA ALA A 16 -20.13 8.50 7.60
C ALA A 16 -21.63 8.57 7.31
N ASP A 17 -22.41 7.64 7.86
CA ASP A 17 -23.86 7.61 7.71
C ASP A 17 -24.51 8.92 8.19
N LYS A 18 -24.08 9.44 9.35
CA LYS A 18 -24.60 10.69 9.92
C LYS A 18 -24.32 11.91 9.04
N HIS A 19 -23.24 11.88 8.27
CA HIS A 19 -22.81 13.00 7.41
C HIS A 19 -23.20 12.78 5.94
N GLY A 20 -24.00 11.75 5.64
CA GLY A 20 -24.52 11.49 4.30
C GLY A 20 -23.49 10.90 3.33
N GLU A 21 -22.35 10.43 3.84
CA GLU A 21 -21.30 9.79 3.04
C GLU A 21 -21.52 8.28 3.00
N GLY A 22 -21.45 7.68 1.80
CA GLY A 22 -21.62 6.23 1.63
C GLY A 22 -20.45 5.39 2.16
N SER A 23 -19.34 6.03 2.55
CA SER A 23 -18.19 5.36 3.16
C SER A 23 -17.37 6.32 4.02
N PHE A 24 -16.88 5.84 5.15
CA PHE A 24 -15.93 6.56 6.00
C PHE A 24 -14.61 6.89 5.25
N ARG A 25 -14.30 6.17 4.17
CA ARG A 25 -13.11 6.41 3.33
C ARG A 25 -13.13 7.79 2.65
N ASN A 26 -14.32 8.40 2.50
CA ASN A 26 -14.49 9.68 1.83
C ASN A 26 -14.04 10.89 2.68
N PHE A 27 -13.80 10.70 3.98
CA PHE A 27 -13.33 11.76 4.86
C PHE A 27 -11.81 11.96 4.82
N GLY A 28 -11.08 11.14 4.07
CA GLY A 28 -9.64 11.25 3.87
C GLY A 28 -9.24 12.09 2.66
N GLU A 29 -8.00 11.91 2.24
CA GLU A 29 -7.49 12.43 0.96
C GLU A 29 -8.25 11.77 -0.21
N LYS A 30 -8.43 12.51 -1.31
CA LYS A 30 -9.00 11.93 -2.53
C LYS A 30 -8.07 10.87 -3.10
N SER A 31 -8.66 9.83 -3.70
CA SER A 31 -7.88 8.71 -4.25
C SER A 31 -6.82 9.18 -5.26
N ASP A 32 -7.17 10.07 -6.19
CA ASP A 32 -6.25 10.52 -7.24
C ASP A 32 -5.09 11.34 -6.68
N ASP A 33 -5.37 12.22 -5.71
CA ASP A 33 -4.35 13.02 -5.02
C ASP A 33 -3.38 12.10 -4.25
N PHE A 34 -3.93 11.10 -3.55
CA PHE A 34 -3.15 10.09 -2.85
C PHE A 34 -2.25 9.29 -3.79
N VAL A 35 -2.79 8.82 -4.93
CA VAL A 35 -2.02 8.07 -5.92
C VAL A 35 -0.88 8.91 -6.45
N ALA A 36 -1.17 10.13 -6.93
CA ALA A 36 -0.17 11.00 -7.52
C ALA A 36 0.97 11.32 -6.54
N ARG A 37 0.62 11.63 -5.29
CA ARG A 37 1.60 11.90 -4.23
C ARG A 37 2.44 10.67 -3.90
N LEU A 38 1.81 9.51 -3.76
CA LEU A 38 2.48 8.27 -3.41
C LEU A 38 3.44 7.81 -4.51
N THR A 39 2.98 7.76 -5.76
CA THR A 39 3.79 7.28 -6.87
C THR A 39 4.90 8.26 -7.21
N GLY A 40 4.63 9.57 -7.12
CA GLY A 40 5.66 10.60 -7.32
C GLY A 40 6.81 10.46 -6.32
N CYS A 41 6.51 10.24 -5.04
CA CYS A 41 7.53 9.99 -4.01
C CYS A 41 8.33 8.71 -4.31
N VAL A 42 7.69 7.61 -4.73
CA VAL A 42 8.39 6.39 -5.10
C VAL A 42 9.33 6.61 -6.30
N GLU A 43 8.87 7.32 -7.32
CA GLU A 43 9.67 7.63 -8.51
C GLU A 43 10.88 8.52 -8.19
N GLU A 44 10.68 9.53 -7.34
CA GLU A 44 11.74 10.45 -6.88
C GLU A 44 12.84 9.70 -6.13
N GLU A 45 12.47 8.95 -5.09
CA GLU A 45 13.42 8.20 -4.25
C GLU A 45 14.19 7.14 -5.06
N VAL A 46 13.51 6.46 -5.99
CA VAL A 46 14.16 5.47 -6.85
C VAL A 46 15.11 6.14 -7.85
N ALA A 47 14.75 7.30 -8.39
CA ALA A 47 15.61 8.05 -9.29
C ALA A 47 16.87 8.56 -8.58
N GLU A 48 16.71 9.13 -7.39
CA GLU A 48 17.83 9.58 -6.54
C GLU A 48 18.76 8.41 -6.20
N ALA A 49 18.24 7.33 -5.63
CA ALA A 49 19.01 6.13 -5.31
C ALA A 49 19.71 5.54 -6.55
N SER A 50 19.06 5.59 -7.71
CA SER A 50 19.66 5.14 -8.97
C SER A 50 20.88 5.99 -9.36
N ASN A 51 20.75 7.32 -9.27
CA ASN A 51 21.80 8.29 -9.59
C ASN A 51 23.00 8.20 -8.65
N GLU A 52 22.76 7.91 -7.37
CA GLU A 52 23.81 7.70 -6.37
C GLU A 52 24.50 6.33 -6.48
N GLY A 53 24.07 5.48 -7.42
CA GLY A 53 24.63 4.14 -7.58
C GLY A 53 24.22 3.16 -6.47
N VAL A 54 23.21 3.50 -5.68
CA VAL A 54 22.64 2.60 -4.66
C VAL A 54 22.10 1.34 -5.35
N LYS A 55 22.36 0.19 -4.72
CA LYS A 55 21.93 -1.13 -5.22
C LYS A 55 20.58 -1.57 -4.67
N ASN A 56 20.28 -1.23 -3.41
CA ASN A 56 19.07 -1.66 -2.72
C ASN A 56 18.45 -0.46 -1.98
N LEU A 57 17.14 -0.27 -2.15
CA LEU A 57 16.34 0.72 -1.46
C LEU A 57 15.27 0.00 -0.64
N ALA A 58 15.02 0.46 0.58
CA ALA A 58 13.96 -0.05 1.44
C ALA A 58 12.90 1.04 1.65
N LEU A 59 11.65 0.74 1.31
CA LEU A 59 10.50 1.60 1.56
C LEU A 59 9.60 0.93 2.61
N VAL A 60 9.31 1.65 3.69
CA VAL A 60 8.42 1.18 4.76
C VAL A 60 7.14 2.00 4.71
N SER A 61 5.99 1.33 4.61
CA SER A 61 4.69 1.98 4.46
C SER A 61 3.56 1.14 5.05
N HIS A 62 2.32 1.58 4.85
CA HIS A 62 1.12 0.95 5.36
C HIS A 62 0.41 0.10 4.29
N GLY A 63 -0.44 -0.83 4.72
CA GLY A 63 -1.12 -1.76 3.80
C GLY A 63 -1.97 -1.10 2.72
N GLY A 64 -2.58 0.07 2.99
CA GLY A 64 -3.31 0.84 1.97
C GLY A 64 -2.38 1.38 0.87
N ALA A 65 -1.26 1.99 1.26
CA ALA A 65 -0.26 2.51 0.34
C ALA A 65 0.43 1.39 -0.47
N ILE A 66 0.81 0.29 0.18
CA ILE A 66 1.45 -0.85 -0.50
C ILE A 66 0.53 -1.43 -1.58
N ARG A 67 -0.78 -1.56 -1.30
CA ARG A 67 -1.76 -2.02 -2.29
C ARG A 67 -1.89 -1.04 -3.47
N MET A 68 -1.88 0.25 -3.18
CA MET A 68 -1.91 1.27 -4.23
C MET A 68 -0.66 1.24 -5.10
N ILE A 69 0.53 1.06 -4.52
CA ILE A 69 1.78 0.88 -5.28
C ILE A 69 1.68 -0.34 -6.19
N LEU A 70 1.20 -1.49 -5.68
CA LEU A 70 1.05 -2.70 -6.50
C LEU A 70 0.06 -2.49 -7.66
N GLN A 71 -1.02 -1.75 -7.44
CA GLN A 71 -1.97 -1.39 -8.48
C GLN A 71 -1.32 -0.47 -9.53
N TRP A 72 -0.59 0.56 -9.11
CA TRP A 72 0.15 1.46 -10.01
C TRP A 72 1.20 0.71 -10.85
N LEU A 73 1.90 -0.24 -10.24
CA LEU A 73 2.83 -1.15 -10.92
C LEU A 73 2.15 -2.16 -11.85
N LYS A 74 0.82 -2.08 -12.01
CA LYS A 74 0.00 -2.99 -12.83
C LYS A 74 0.25 -4.45 -12.47
N TYR A 75 0.38 -4.74 -11.17
CA TYR A 75 0.51 -6.11 -10.71
C TYR A 75 -0.82 -6.86 -10.89
N GLU A 76 -1.00 -7.44 -12.07
CA GLU A 76 -2.20 -8.18 -12.47
C GLU A 76 -2.02 -9.68 -12.22
N ASN A 77 -1.82 -10.08 -10.97
CA ASN A 77 -2.12 -11.47 -10.61
C ASN A 77 -3.64 -11.60 -10.45
N HIS A 78 -4.23 -12.76 -10.74
CA HIS A 78 -5.70 -12.98 -10.84
C HIS A 78 -6.52 -12.61 -9.58
N GLN A 79 -5.87 -12.13 -8.52
CA GLN A 79 -6.46 -11.70 -7.26
C GLN A 79 -5.83 -10.42 -6.69
N ALA A 80 -5.33 -9.50 -7.52
CA ALA A 80 -4.65 -8.27 -7.05
C ALA A 80 -5.47 -7.46 -6.01
N HIS A 81 -6.79 -7.41 -6.19
CA HIS A 81 -7.77 -6.79 -5.29
C HIS A 81 -7.97 -7.57 -3.97
N LYS A 82 -7.46 -8.80 -3.85
CA LYS A 82 -7.49 -9.64 -2.64
C LYS A 82 -6.12 -9.77 -1.98
N ILE A 83 -5.09 -9.05 -2.46
CA ILE A 83 -3.75 -9.13 -1.87
C ILE A 83 -3.82 -8.67 -0.41
N ILE A 84 -3.52 -9.61 0.48
CA ILE A 84 -3.38 -9.35 1.89
C ILE A 84 -1.96 -8.87 2.14
N VAL A 85 -1.82 -7.60 2.53
CA VAL A 85 -0.55 -7.07 3.05
C VAL A 85 -0.55 -7.29 4.55
N PHE A 86 0.21 -8.29 5.00
CA PHE A 86 0.40 -8.54 6.42
C PHE A 86 1.37 -7.50 7.03
N ASN A 87 1.23 -7.26 8.33
CA ASN A 87 2.20 -6.44 9.04
C ASN A 87 3.61 -7.02 8.84
N THR A 88 4.57 -6.12 8.65
CA THR A 88 5.99 -6.40 8.37
C THR A 88 6.26 -7.31 7.16
N SER A 89 5.24 -7.65 6.36
CA SER A 89 5.45 -8.41 5.13
C SER A 89 6.29 -7.61 4.13
N VAL A 90 7.13 -8.33 3.38
CA VAL A 90 8.09 -7.72 2.45
C VAL A 90 7.65 -7.95 1.01
N THR A 91 7.51 -6.87 0.26
CA THR A 91 7.34 -6.91 -1.20
C THR A 91 8.67 -6.57 -1.85
N ILE A 92 9.08 -7.36 -2.83
CA ILE A 92 10.36 -7.21 -3.55
C ILE A 92 10.05 -6.77 -4.98
N VAL A 93 10.62 -5.65 -5.39
CA VAL A 93 10.49 -5.08 -6.73
C VAL A 93 11.89 -4.81 -7.27
N ASP A 94 12.18 -5.32 -8.46
CA ASP A 94 13.41 -4.97 -9.16
C ASP A 94 13.17 -3.68 -9.94
N TYR A 95 14.13 -2.76 -9.90
CA TYR A 95 14.16 -1.58 -10.75
C TYR A 95 15.28 -1.70 -11.79
N VAL A 96 14.91 -1.76 -13.06
CA VAL A 96 15.84 -1.81 -14.19
C VAL A 96 16.23 -0.38 -14.56
N LYS A 97 17.43 0.05 -14.13
CA LYS A 97 17.89 1.44 -14.27
C LYS A 97 17.86 1.96 -15.72
N ASP A 98 18.28 1.14 -16.67
CA ASP A 98 18.38 1.52 -18.09
C ASP A 98 17.00 1.81 -18.72
N SER A 99 16.01 0.96 -18.42
CA SER A 99 14.66 1.08 -18.96
C SER A 99 13.68 1.80 -18.04
N LYS A 100 14.12 2.16 -16.82
CA LYS A 100 13.29 2.70 -15.73
C LYS A 100 12.05 1.85 -15.43
N GLN A 101 12.18 0.54 -15.57
CA GLN A 101 11.07 -0.40 -15.40
C GLN A 101 11.08 -1.03 -14.00
N PHE A 102 9.88 -1.14 -13.42
CA PHE A 102 9.65 -1.86 -12.18
C PHE A 102 9.14 -3.27 -12.47
N ILE A 103 9.72 -4.27 -11.81
CA ILE A 103 9.33 -5.68 -11.97
C ILE A 103 9.05 -6.25 -10.59
N VAL A 104 7.78 -6.51 -10.29
CA VAL A 104 7.37 -7.13 -9.02
C VAL A 104 7.83 -8.60 -8.98
N ARG A 105 8.69 -8.94 -8.02
CA ARG A 105 9.24 -10.29 -7.86
C ARG A 105 8.51 -11.11 -6.82
N ARG A 106 8.20 -10.50 -5.67
CA ARG A 106 7.45 -11.12 -4.59
C ARG A 106 6.56 -10.10 -3.92
N VAL A 107 5.39 -10.55 -3.47
CA VAL A 107 4.42 -9.71 -2.76
C VAL A 107 4.15 -10.33 -1.41
N GLY A 108 4.17 -9.52 -0.34
CA GLY A 108 3.71 -9.94 0.98
C GLY A 108 4.50 -11.11 1.60
N ASN A 109 5.82 -11.20 1.37
CA ASN A 109 6.65 -12.25 1.94
C ASN A 109 6.72 -12.12 3.48
N THR A 110 6.25 -13.14 4.19
CA THR A 110 6.26 -13.24 5.65
C THR A 110 7.20 -14.33 6.18
N GLN A 111 8.07 -14.93 5.35
CA GLN A 111 8.93 -16.05 5.75
C GLN A 111 9.80 -15.74 6.97
N HIS A 112 10.20 -14.48 7.15
CA HIS A 112 10.97 -14.02 8.31
C HIS A 112 10.19 -14.10 9.64
N LEU A 113 8.87 -14.25 9.60
CA LEU A 113 8.00 -14.35 10.78
C LEU A 113 7.78 -15.82 11.23
N GLY A 114 8.34 -16.81 10.51
CA GLY A 114 8.21 -18.23 10.82
C GLY A 114 6.95 -18.89 10.26
N ASP A 115 6.75 -20.18 10.60
CA ASP A 115 5.68 -21.05 10.06
C ASP A 115 4.32 -20.91 10.79
N GLY A 116 4.06 -19.76 11.42
CA GLY A 116 2.83 -19.52 12.19
C GLY A 116 1.60 -19.24 11.32
N GLU A 117 0.41 -19.55 11.84
CA GLU A 117 -0.86 -19.19 11.19
C GLU A 117 -1.16 -17.70 11.40
N PHE A 118 -1.10 -16.91 10.31
CA PHE A 118 -1.38 -15.47 10.37
C PHE A 118 -2.88 -15.21 10.39
N VAL A 119 -3.45 -15.10 11.59
CA VAL A 119 -4.86 -14.71 11.76
C VAL A 119 -4.98 -13.20 11.59
N VAL A 120 -5.75 -12.79 10.58
CA VAL A 120 -6.15 -11.40 10.42
C VAL A 120 -7.44 -11.19 11.21
N SER A 121 -7.40 -10.34 12.22
CA SER A 121 -8.54 -10.07 13.09
C SER A 121 -9.65 -9.23 12.45
N ASP A 122 -9.36 -8.44 11.40
CA ASP A 122 -10.36 -7.59 10.77
C ASP A 122 -10.15 -7.39 9.26
N LEU A 123 -11.11 -7.87 8.46
CA LEU A 123 -11.12 -7.70 7.00
C LEU A 123 -11.86 -6.43 6.55
N ARG A 124 -12.57 -5.71 7.42
CA ARG A 124 -13.43 -4.55 7.06
C ARG A 124 -12.62 -3.32 6.65
N LEU A 125 -11.37 -3.22 7.11
CA LEU A 125 -10.42 -2.17 6.73
C LEU A 125 -9.79 -2.37 5.34
N ARG A 126 -10.18 -3.41 4.61
CA ARG A 126 -9.46 -3.86 3.42
C ARG A 126 -10.03 -3.36 2.11
#